data_AF-A0A958A8M3-F1
#
_entry.id   AF-A0A958A8M3-F1
#
_cell.length_a   1.000
_cell.length_b   1.000
_cell.length_c   1.000
_cell.angle_alpha   90.00
_cell.angle_beta   90.00
_cell.angle_gamma   90.00
#
_symmetry.space_group_name_H-M   'P 1'
#
loop_
_entity.id
_entity.type
_entity.pdbx_description
1 polymer ?
#
loop_
_entity_poly.entity_id
_entity_poly.type
_entity_poly.pdbx_seq_one_letter_code
_entity_poly.pdbx_strand_id
1 'polypeptide(L)'
;ELVLVTGVVAFVTIVSLGWGGPMLKTSRGFAETILEPERFTLDAEEKPNQGAGPEISWNYFTWKVMKPMVVRHSDIALWLLNALALAGFAFLLSQKRYRLAWFLSIWLIVPTLVILAFLLHQGTFFSVRYILSTLPAYLALVTAGILGVIVWGDRFGGRRVATVLSIVIGGFIFLNFFYGVTLIYDNKVKEDWRLVGDFLWKNARPEDTVIVINGEETLNWYYPPATAKPDTYDKLTAVQDALAQSDRSWIVYSIFSPYLPEGEKIKVWLSEQGAIRLVLHHDIAVYYYGRNADPVQLLAEIQQFALPVDPALYASLARENRQNPAVARQYYELAIENAPDDEVRAEYKVALEALQP
;
A
#
# COMPACT_ATOMS: atom_id res chain seq x y z
N GLU A 1 3.47 22.24 -35.84
CA GLU A 1 2.53 23.19 -35.21
C GLU A 1 1.36 22.49 -34.54
N LEU A 2 0.57 21.66 -35.23
CA LEU A 2 -0.61 20.99 -34.66
C LEU A 2 -0.34 20.23 -33.35
N VAL A 3 0.74 19.44 -33.28
CA VAL A 3 1.12 18.66 -32.08
C VAL A 3 1.49 19.55 -30.89
N LEU A 4 2.12 20.70 -31.15
CA LEU A 4 2.50 21.66 -30.11
C LEU A 4 1.24 22.32 -29.52
N VAL A 5 0.30 22.69 -30.41
CA VAL A 5 -1.01 23.23 -30.02
C VAL A 5 -1.81 22.20 -29.22
N THR A 6 -1.81 20.93 -29.61
CA THR A 6 -2.54 19.88 -28.87
C THR A 6 -1.95 19.64 -27.48
N GLY A 7 -0.61 19.64 -27.36
CA GLY A 7 0.07 19.50 -26.07
C GLY A 7 -0.18 20.68 -25.13
N VAL A 8 -0.14 21.90 -25.64
CA VAL A 8 -0.44 23.11 -24.86
C VAL A 8 -1.89 23.13 -24.41
N VAL A 9 -2.84 22.77 -25.27
CA VAL A 9 -4.27 22.70 -24.89
C VAL A 9 -4.53 21.63 -23.84
N ALA A 10 -3.91 20.45 -23.94
CA ALA A 10 -4.03 19.41 -22.93
C ALA A 10 -3.45 19.85 -21.58
N PHE A 11 -2.26 20.48 -21.58
CA PHE A 11 -1.63 21.01 -20.38
C PHE A 11 -2.46 22.11 -19.72
N VAL A 12 -2.95 23.09 -20.51
CA VAL A 12 -3.82 24.17 -20.02
C VAL A 12 -5.12 23.60 -19.46
N THR A 13 -5.70 22.59 -20.10
CA THR A 13 -6.92 21.93 -19.62
C THR A 13 -6.68 21.25 -18.26
N ILE A 14 -5.58 20.49 -18.11
CA ILE A 14 -5.23 19.85 -16.83
C ILE A 14 -5.02 20.89 -15.71
N VAL A 15 -4.28 21.95 -15.99
CA VAL A 15 -4.04 23.05 -15.04
C VAL A 15 -5.36 23.76 -14.67
N SER A 16 -6.22 24.03 -15.65
CA SER A 16 -7.51 24.70 -15.46
C SER A 16 -8.54 23.85 -14.72
N LEU A 17 -8.43 22.52 -14.77
CA LEU A 17 -9.23 21.58 -13.97
C LEU A 17 -8.79 21.52 -12.49
N GLY A 18 -7.98 22.47 -12.02
CA GLY A 18 -7.59 22.60 -10.61
C GLY A 18 -6.32 21.83 -10.21
N TRP A 19 -5.65 21.16 -11.15
CA TRP A 19 -4.45 20.37 -10.86
C TRP A 19 -3.16 21.20 -10.78
N GLY A 20 -3.20 22.46 -11.20
CA GLY A 20 -2.03 23.35 -11.18
C GLY A 20 -1.44 23.54 -9.78
N GLY A 21 -2.28 23.84 -8.78
CA GLY A 21 -1.85 24.04 -7.39
C GLY A 21 -1.22 22.78 -6.76
N PRO A 22 -1.90 21.62 -6.80
CA PRO A 22 -1.34 20.34 -6.35
C PRO A 22 -0.03 19.98 -7.06
N MET A 23 0.07 20.15 -8.39
CA MET A 23 1.31 19.89 -9.13
C MET A 23 2.45 20.80 -8.66
N LEU A 24 2.20 22.09 -8.45
CA LEU A 24 3.21 23.05 -8.00
C LEU A 24 3.66 22.78 -6.56
N LYS A 25 2.74 22.42 -5.67
CA LYS A 25 3.07 22.06 -4.28
C LYS A 25 3.89 20.77 -4.22
N THR A 26 3.52 19.78 -5.03
CA THR A 26 4.22 18.49 -5.10
C THR A 26 5.60 18.64 -5.75
N SER A 27 5.72 19.42 -6.83
CA SER A 27 7.00 19.66 -7.49
C SER A 27 7.96 20.46 -6.60
N ARG A 28 7.44 21.43 -5.84
CA ARG A 28 8.25 22.22 -4.90
C ARG A 28 8.74 21.37 -3.73
N GLY A 29 7.87 20.57 -3.12
CA GLY A 29 8.28 19.63 -2.07
C GLY A 29 9.29 18.59 -2.57
N PHE A 30 9.12 18.10 -3.81
CA PHE A 30 10.08 17.20 -4.44
C PHE A 30 11.44 17.88 -4.73
N ALA A 31 11.41 19.12 -5.23
CA ALA A 31 12.62 19.90 -5.48
C ALA A 31 13.37 20.23 -4.17
N GLU A 32 12.65 20.62 -3.12
CA GLU A 32 13.22 20.85 -1.78
C GLU A 32 13.86 19.57 -1.23
N THR A 33 13.22 18.41 -1.42
CA THR A 33 13.78 17.10 -1.01
C THR A 33 15.04 16.71 -1.80
N ILE A 34 15.12 17.07 -3.09
CA ILE A 34 16.32 16.83 -3.93
C ILE A 34 17.46 17.77 -3.58
N LEU A 35 17.14 19.03 -3.26
CA LEU A 35 18.11 20.08 -3.02
C LEU A 35 18.67 20.06 -1.60
N GLU A 36 17.95 19.44 -0.65
CA GLU A 36 18.36 19.28 0.74
C GLU A 36 18.36 17.79 1.16
N PRO A 37 19.12 16.91 0.47
CA PRO A 37 19.10 15.47 0.77
C PRO A 37 19.54 15.19 2.21
N GLU A 38 20.40 16.05 2.77
CA GLU A 38 20.97 15.97 4.11
C GLU A 38 19.93 16.16 5.23
N ARG A 39 18.78 16.80 4.96
CA ARG A 39 17.71 16.96 5.97
C ARG A 39 16.90 15.69 6.23
N PHE A 40 16.94 14.71 5.33
CA PHE A 40 16.10 13.51 5.38
C PHE A 40 16.88 12.19 5.40
N THR A 41 18.20 12.26 5.51
CA THR A 41 19.02 11.06 5.61
C THR A 41 19.96 11.20 6.79
N LEU A 42 19.76 10.35 7.81
CA LEU A 42 20.87 9.87 8.62
C LEU A 42 22.02 9.45 7.71
N ASP A 43 23.26 9.56 8.20
CA ASP A 43 24.43 9.11 7.45
C ASP A 43 24.19 7.68 6.93
N ALA A 44 24.74 7.34 5.76
CA ALA A 44 24.51 6.01 5.16
C ALA A 44 24.87 4.86 6.13
N GLU A 45 25.80 5.14 7.04
CA GLU A 45 26.27 4.28 8.13
C GLU A 45 25.28 4.19 9.31
N GLU A 46 24.34 5.12 9.44
CA GLU A 46 23.36 5.17 10.52
C GLU A 46 21.97 4.67 10.08
N LYS A 47 21.78 4.36 8.79
CA LYS A 47 20.53 3.79 8.29
C LYS A 47 20.36 2.35 8.77
N PRO A 48 19.22 1.97 9.36
CA PRO A 48 19.00 0.63 9.92
C PRO A 48 19.03 -0.52 8.89
N ASN A 49 18.98 -0.18 7.59
CA ASN A 49 18.90 -1.12 6.49
C ASN A 49 20.25 -1.31 5.77
N GLN A 50 21.37 -1.32 6.49
CA GLN A 50 22.67 -1.61 5.89
C GLN A 50 22.72 -3.03 5.31
N GLY A 51 22.57 -3.17 3.99
CA GLY A 51 22.91 -4.37 3.24
C GLY A 51 21.98 -5.58 3.40
N ALA A 52 20.96 -5.51 4.26
CA ALA A 52 19.94 -6.56 4.37
C ALA A 52 18.79 -6.24 3.42
N GLY A 53 19.06 -6.29 2.13
CA GLY A 53 17.98 -6.28 1.18
C GLY A 53 17.18 -7.56 1.17
N PRO A 54 15.91 -7.50 0.76
CA PRO A 54 15.12 -8.72 0.61
C PRO A 54 15.86 -9.65 -0.35
N GLU A 55 15.96 -10.92 0.03
CA GLU A 55 16.62 -11.93 -0.80
C GLU A 55 15.94 -11.97 -2.17
N ILE A 56 16.74 -11.80 -3.23
CA ILE A 56 16.26 -11.75 -4.62
C ILE A 56 15.88 -13.17 -5.04
N SER A 57 14.70 -13.59 -4.61
CA SER A 57 14.09 -14.86 -4.97
C SER A 57 13.11 -14.65 -6.12
N TRP A 58 12.78 -15.73 -6.83
CA TRP A 58 11.69 -15.72 -7.80
C TRP A 58 10.36 -15.28 -7.16
N ASN A 59 10.15 -15.62 -5.89
CA ASN A 59 9.01 -15.15 -5.12
C ASN A 59 9.04 -13.64 -4.91
N TYR A 60 10.18 -13.05 -4.55
CA TYR A 60 10.32 -11.61 -4.44
C TYR A 60 9.99 -10.91 -5.78
N PHE A 61 10.59 -11.37 -6.88
CA PHE A 61 10.36 -10.77 -8.20
C PHE A 61 8.88 -10.87 -8.62
N THR A 62 8.27 -12.05 -8.49
CA THR A 62 6.88 -12.25 -8.89
C THR A 62 5.90 -11.49 -8.00
N TRP A 63 6.07 -11.53 -6.67
CA TRP A 63 5.10 -10.97 -5.72
C TRP A 63 5.32 -9.50 -5.37
N LYS A 64 6.56 -9.02 -5.32
CA LYS A 64 6.89 -7.66 -4.90
C LYS A 64 7.23 -6.74 -6.07
N VAL A 65 7.72 -7.27 -7.20
CA VAL A 65 8.03 -6.45 -8.40
C VAL A 65 6.91 -6.52 -9.44
N MET A 66 6.54 -7.73 -9.87
CA MET A 66 5.58 -7.91 -10.96
C MET A 66 4.13 -7.72 -10.50
N LYS A 67 3.74 -8.31 -9.37
CA LYS A 67 2.35 -8.27 -8.90
C LYS A 67 1.82 -6.85 -8.63
N PRO A 68 2.61 -5.89 -8.07
CA PRO A 68 2.13 -4.52 -7.90
C PRO A 68 2.01 -3.73 -9.21
N MET A 69 2.72 -4.14 -10.28
CA MET A 69 2.55 -3.54 -11.62
C MET A 69 1.24 -3.96 -12.28
N VAL A 70 0.62 -5.03 -11.79
CA VAL A 70 -0.72 -5.45 -12.18
C VAL A 70 -1.69 -4.83 -11.17
N VAL A 71 -2.51 -3.86 -11.62
CA VAL A 71 -3.69 -3.47 -10.85
C VAL A 71 -4.44 -4.76 -10.52
N ARG A 72 -4.63 -5.01 -9.21
CA ARG A 72 -4.99 -6.22 -8.46
C ARG A 72 -5.96 -7.26 -9.09
N HIS A 73 -6.52 -7.02 -10.28
CA HIS A 73 -7.62 -7.78 -10.89
C HIS A 73 -7.54 -8.01 -12.41
N SER A 74 -6.48 -7.64 -13.15
CA SER A 74 -6.44 -7.90 -14.61
C SER A 74 -5.04 -8.04 -15.21
N ASP A 75 -4.47 -9.25 -15.17
CA ASP A 75 -3.26 -9.59 -15.92
C ASP A 75 -3.42 -9.27 -17.43
N ILE A 76 -4.65 -9.39 -17.94
CA ILE A 76 -5.00 -9.19 -19.35
C ILE A 76 -4.68 -7.76 -19.81
N ALA A 77 -5.01 -6.73 -19.02
CA ALA A 77 -4.74 -5.34 -19.41
C ALA A 77 -3.24 -5.07 -19.57
N LEU A 78 -2.41 -5.62 -18.69
CA LEU A 78 -0.95 -5.52 -18.77
C LEU A 78 -0.42 -6.26 -20.02
N TRP A 79 -0.89 -7.47 -20.28
CA TRP A 79 -0.50 -8.23 -21.48
C TRP A 79 -0.90 -7.51 -22.77
N LEU A 80 -2.09 -6.90 -22.81
CA LEU A 80 -2.54 -6.09 -23.95
C LEU A 80 -1.66 -4.86 -24.16
N LEU A 81 -1.30 -4.14 -23.09
CA LEU A 81 -0.38 -3.00 -23.18
C LEU A 81 1.00 -3.42 -23.69
N ASN A 82 1.55 -4.54 -23.19
CA ASN A 82 2.83 -5.06 -23.67
C ASN A 82 2.76 -5.50 -25.14
N ALA A 83 1.68 -6.17 -25.55
CA ALA A 83 1.45 -6.55 -26.94
C ALA A 83 1.38 -5.30 -27.85
N LEU A 84 0.70 -4.24 -27.41
CA LEU A 84 0.67 -2.96 -28.13
C LEU A 84 2.04 -2.28 -28.17
N ALA A 85 2.81 -2.29 -27.10
CA ALA A 85 4.17 -1.74 -27.10
C ALA A 85 5.08 -2.45 -28.11
N LEU A 86 5.02 -3.79 -28.15
CA LEU A 86 5.75 -4.61 -29.13
C LEU A 86 5.26 -4.35 -30.57
N ALA A 87 3.95 -4.26 -30.78
CA ALA A 87 3.37 -3.87 -32.06
C ALA A 87 3.84 -2.48 -32.48
N GLY A 88 4.00 -1.55 -31.55
CA GLY A 88 4.49 -0.20 -31.81
C GLY A 88 5.95 -0.18 -32.24
N PHE A 89 6.79 -0.97 -31.58
CA PHE A 89 8.16 -1.18 -32.01
C PHE A 89 8.22 -1.74 -33.44
N ALA A 90 7.50 -2.83 -33.72
CA ALA A 90 7.42 -3.45 -35.04
C ALA A 90 6.86 -2.48 -36.11
N PHE A 91 5.86 -1.68 -35.76
CA PHE A 91 5.31 -0.65 -36.63
C PHE A 91 6.37 0.40 -36.99
N LEU A 92 7.10 0.94 -36.02
CA LEU A 92 8.17 1.91 -36.26
C LEU A 92 9.28 1.32 -37.16
N LEU A 93 9.65 0.05 -36.95
CA LEU A 93 10.59 -0.65 -37.83
C LEU A 93 10.04 -0.78 -39.26
N SER A 94 8.77 -1.14 -39.43
CA SER A 94 8.13 -1.25 -40.75
C SER A 94 8.06 0.08 -41.51
N GLN A 95 8.05 1.20 -40.78
CA GLN A 95 8.09 2.56 -41.32
C GLN A 95 9.52 3.09 -41.52
N LYS A 96 10.55 2.23 -41.38
CA LYS A 96 11.97 2.57 -41.44
C LYS A 96 12.41 3.65 -40.44
N ARG A 97 11.66 3.82 -39.34
CA ARG A 97 11.96 4.77 -38.24
C ARG A 97 12.86 4.14 -37.18
N TYR A 98 13.93 3.46 -37.59
CA TYR A 98 14.80 2.67 -36.72
C TYR A 98 15.37 3.47 -35.55
N ARG A 99 15.80 4.71 -35.80
CA ARG A 99 16.37 5.59 -34.76
C ARG A 99 15.37 5.86 -33.62
N LEU A 100 14.11 6.13 -33.97
CA LEU A 100 13.06 6.38 -32.98
C LEU A 100 12.70 5.10 -32.23
N ALA A 101 12.57 3.97 -32.94
CA ALA A 101 12.27 2.68 -32.32
C ALA A 101 13.35 2.31 -31.29
N TRP A 102 14.63 2.41 -31.67
CA TRP A 102 15.75 2.13 -30.78
C TRP A 102 15.84 3.13 -29.62
N PHE A 103 15.65 4.42 -29.89
CA PHE A 103 15.64 5.44 -28.83
C PHE A 103 14.59 5.13 -27.76
N LEU A 104 13.35 4.84 -28.15
CA LEU A 104 12.27 4.51 -27.21
C LEU A 104 12.56 3.19 -26.46
N SER A 105 13.07 2.17 -27.15
CA SER A 105 13.42 0.89 -26.50
C SER A 105 14.58 1.04 -25.53
N ILE A 106 15.61 1.81 -25.87
CA ILE A 106 16.76 2.09 -24.99
C ILE A 106 16.30 2.91 -23.79
N TRP A 107 15.48 3.94 -23.99
CA TRP A 107 14.91 4.74 -22.90
C TRP A 107 13.99 3.91 -21.99
N LEU A 108 13.29 2.91 -22.53
CA LEU A 108 12.50 1.99 -21.71
C LEU A 108 13.38 1.00 -20.93
N ILE A 109 14.33 0.37 -21.61
CA ILE A 109 15.09 -0.77 -21.08
C ILE A 109 16.23 -0.31 -20.17
N VAL A 110 17.05 0.65 -20.59
CA VAL A 110 18.29 1.02 -19.87
C VAL A 110 18.01 1.57 -18.48
N PRO A 111 17.15 2.59 -18.27
CA PRO A 111 16.86 3.06 -16.92
C PRO A 111 16.23 1.97 -16.07
N THR A 112 15.34 1.15 -16.63
CA THR A 112 14.76 0.00 -15.90
C THR A 112 15.85 -0.97 -15.42
N LEU A 113 16.81 -1.33 -16.29
CA LEU A 113 17.93 -2.20 -15.92
C LEU A 113 18.88 -1.54 -14.91
N VAL A 114 19.18 -0.25 -15.05
CA VAL A 114 20.03 0.50 -14.12
C VAL A 114 19.37 0.60 -12.75
N ILE A 115 18.06 0.90 -12.71
CA ILE A 115 17.27 0.95 -11.49
C ILE A 115 17.24 -0.43 -10.84
N LEU A 116 16.94 -1.49 -11.61
CA LEU A 116 17.00 -2.85 -11.10
C LEU A 116 18.38 -3.15 -10.54
N ALA A 117 19.46 -2.94 -11.29
CA ALA A 117 20.82 -3.19 -10.83
C ALA A 117 21.18 -2.39 -9.56
N PHE A 118 20.79 -1.12 -9.49
CA PHE A 118 21.00 -0.26 -8.32
C PHE A 118 20.24 -0.81 -7.09
N LEU A 119 18.99 -1.20 -7.27
CA LEU A 119 18.17 -1.74 -6.18
C LEU A 119 18.65 -3.11 -5.72
N LEU A 120 19.07 -3.97 -6.65
CA LEU A 120 19.71 -5.25 -6.35
C LEU A 120 21.02 -5.04 -5.58
N HIS A 121 21.79 -4.01 -5.93
CA HIS A 121 23.06 -3.69 -5.27
C HIS A 121 22.87 -3.09 -3.86
N GLN A 122 21.92 -2.16 -3.72
CA GLN A 122 21.64 -1.49 -2.45
C GLN A 122 20.85 -2.35 -1.47
N GLY A 123 20.25 -3.45 -1.93
CA GLY A 123 19.31 -4.22 -1.13
C GLY A 123 18.07 -3.40 -0.72
N THR A 124 17.76 -2.31 -1.40
CA THR A 124 16.63 -1.48 -1.01
C THR A 124 15.35 -1.92 -1.72
N PHE A 125 14.22 -1.72 -1.06
CA PHE A 125 12.91 -2.07 -1.60
C PHE A 125 12.68 -1.44 -2.99
N PHE A 126 12.22 -2.26 -3.94
CA PHE A 126 11.83 -1.79 -5.25
C PHE A 126 10.60 -0.88 -5.14
N SER A 127 10.82 0.44 -5.13
CA SER A 127 9.72 1.39 -5.20
C SER A 127 9.39 1.66 -6.67
N VAL A 128 8.15 1.36 -7.05
CA VAL A 128 7.61 1.56 -8.42
C VAL A 128 7.90 2.97 -8.96
N ARG A 129 8.07 3.96 -8.07
CA ARG A 129 8.42 5.34 -8.43
C ARG A 129 9.70 5.46 -9.27
N TYR A 130 10.64 4.54 -9.16
CA TYR A 130 11.88 4.63 -9.93
C TYR A 130 11.63 4.40 -11.43
N ILE A 131 10.68 3.52 -11.81
CA ILE A 131 10.36 3.26 -13.22
C ILE A 131 9.48 4.36 -13.85
N LEU A 132 8.97 5.32 -13.07
CA LEU A 132 8.15 6.42 -13.63
C LEU A 132 8.85 7.17 -14.77
N SER A 133 10.19 7.21 -14.75
CA SER A 133 11.01 7.83 -15.78
C SER A 133 10.95 7.12 -17.15
N THR A 134 10.57 5.84 -17.21
CA THR A 134 10.47 5.07 -18.46
C THR A 134 9.05 5.02 -19.01
N LEU A 135 8.06 5.40 -18.20
CA LEU A 135 6.65 5.41 -18.56
C LEU A 135 6.36 6.22 -19.85
N PRO A 136 6.94 7.41 -20.10
CA PRO A 136 6.70 8.14 -21.33
C PRO A 136 7.13 7.36 -22.59
N ALA A 137 8.28 6.67 -22.53
CA ALA A 137 8.76 5.86 -23.65
C ALA A 137 7.86 4.65 -23.90
N TYR A 138 7.40 4.00 -22.82
CA TYR A 138 6.45 2.90 -22.89
C TYR A 138 5.12 3.34 -23.53
N LEU A 139 4.52 4.43 -23.04
CA LEU A 139 3.26 4.95 -23.58
C LEU A 139 3.39 5.41 -25.04
N ALA A 140 4.56 5.95 -25.43
CA ALA A 140 4.84 6.28 -26.83
C ALA A 140 4.87 5.04 -27.72
N LEU A 141 5.48 3.94 -27.26
CA LEU A 141 5.46 2.65 -27.98
C LEU A 141 4.04 2.08 -28.06
N VAL A 142 3.28 2.07 -26.97
CA VAL A 142 1.87 1.63 -26.97
C VAL A 142 1.05 2.45 -27.98
N THR A 143 1.22 3.78 -27.99
CA THR A 143 0.56 4.68 -28.94
C THR A 143 0.93 4.33 -30.38
N ALA A 144 2.22 4.11 -30.66
CA ALA A 144 2.68 3.68 -31.97
C ALA A 144 2.08 2.33 -32.38
N GLY A 145 1.86 1.42 -31.43
CA GLY A 145 1.23 0.12 -31.66
C GLY A 145 -0.23 0.23 -32.05
N ILE A 146 -0.99 1.06 -31.34
CA ILE A 146 -2.39 1.36 -31.68
C ILE A 146 -2.48 1.91 -33.11
N LEU A 147 -1.63 2.89 -33.45
CA LEU A 147 -1.57 3.43 -34.82
C LEU A 147 -1.15 2.37 -35.84
N GLY A 148 -0.20 1.50 -35.48
CA GLY A 148 0.25 0.40 -36.32
C GLY A 148 -0.86 -0.58 -36.67
N VAL A 149 -1.66 -0.99 -35.68
CA VAL A 149 -2.82 -1.87 -35.89
C VAL A 149 -3.82 -1.26 -36.87
N ILE A 150 -4.11 0.03 -36.74
CA ILE A 150 -5.03 0.74 -37.64
C ILE A 150 -4.47 0.81 -39.07
N VAL A 151 -3.19 1.19 -39.22
CA VAL A 151 -2.53 1.32 -40.54
C VAL A 151 -2.38 -0.03 -41.22
N TRP A 152 -2.02 -1.08 -40.48
CA TRP A 152 -1.95 -2.43 -41.03
C TRP A 152 -3.35 -2.93 -41.42
N GLY A 153 -4.37 -2.66 -40.59
CA GLY A 153 -5.76 -2.97 -40.93
C GLY A 153 -6.23 -2.34 -42.23
N ASP A 154 -5.82 -1.09 -42.52
CA ASP A 154 -6.13 -0.41 -43.79
C ASP A 154 -5.55 -1.13 -45.00
N ARG A 155 -4.33 -1.66 -44.90
CA ARG A 155 -3.69 -2.43 -45.98
C ARG A 155 -4.45 -3.70 -46.36
N PHE A 156 -5.20 -4.28 -45.41
CA PHE A 156 -6.00 -5.48 -45.62
C PHE A 156 -7.50 -5.17 -45.81
N GLY A 157 -7.89 -3.91 -46.02
CA GLY A 157 -9.28 -3.49 -46.18
C GLY A 157 -10.12 -3.53 -44.88
N GLY A 158 -9.50 -3.80 -43.74
CA GLY A 158 -10.12 -3.96 -42.42
C GLY A 158 -10.05 -2.72 -41.53
N ARG A 159 -9.79 -1.52 -42.06
CA ARG A 159 -9.54 -0.30 -41.25
C ARG A 159 -10.62 -0.03 -40.20
N ARG A 160 -11.91 -0.16 -40.54
CA ARG A 160 -13.01 0.06 -39.59
C ARG A 160 -12.94 -0.92 -38.42
N VAL A 161 -12.68 -2.19 -38.69
CA VAL A 161 -12.55 -3.23 -37.66
C VAL A 161 -11.34 -2.95 -36.76
N ALA A 162 -10.19 -2.61 -37.36
CA ALA A 162 -8.98 -2.29 -36.60
C ALA A 162 -9.15 -1.05 -35.70
N THR A 163 -9.84 -0.01 -36.20
CA THR A 163 -10.18 1.17 -35.40
C THR A 163 -11.10 0.83 -34.24
N VAL A 164 -12.18 0.09 -34.49
CA VAL A 164 -13.12 -0.33 -33.43
C VAL A 164 -12.40 -1.18 -32.39
N LEU A 165 -11.58 -2.15 -32.80
CA LEU A 165 -10.80 -2.98 -31.89
C LEU A 165 -9.84 -2.14 -31.04
N SER A 166 -9.18 -1.15 -31.64
CA SER A 166 -8.28 -0.24 -30.92
C SER A 166 -9.02 0.60 -29.88
N ILE A 167 -10.22 1.09 -30.20
CA ILE A 167 -11.08 1.83 -29.26
C ILE A 167 -11.52 0.91 -28.11
N VAL A 168 -11.94 -0.32 -28.41
CA VAL A 168 -12.38 -1.29 -27.40
C VAL A 168 -11.22 -1.65 -26.45
N ILE A 169 -10.04 -1.95 -26.99
CA ILE A 169 -8.85 -2.26 -26.19
C ILE A 169 -8.44 -1.04 -25.35
N GLY A 170 -8.37 0.15 -25.95
CA GLY A 170 -8.03 1.39 -25.24
C GLY A 170 -9.03 1.73 -24.14
N GLY A 171 -10.32 1.58 -24.41
CA GLY A 171 -11.39 1.76 -23.43
C GLY A 171 -11.31 0.75 -22.28
N PHE A 172 -11.04 -0.53 -22.57
CA PHE A 172 -10.83 -1.56 -21.56
C PHE A 172 -9.63 -1.24 -20.65
N ILE A 173 -8.50 -0.84 -21.24
CA ILE A 173 -7.30 -0.42 -20.49
C ILE A 173 -7.62 0.80 -19.62
N PHE A 174 -8.26 1.81 -20.18
CA PHE A 174 -8.62 3.03 -19.46
C PHE A 174 -9.57 2.75 -18.30
N LEU A 175 -10.62 1.95 -18.51
CA LEU A 175 -11.56 1.55 -17.45
C LEU A 175 -10.86 0.74 -16.37
N ASN A 176 -9.96 -0.17 -16.74
CA ASN A 176 -9.21 -0.96 -15.77
C ASN A 176 -8.26 -0.08 -14.92
N PHE A 177 -7.58 0.87 -15.56
CA PHE A 177 -6.76 1.86 -14.86
C PHE A 177 -7.59 2.75 -13.95
N PHE A 178 -8.70 3.30 -14.46
CA PHE A 178 -9.59 4.15 -13.70
C PHE A 178 -10.16 3.42 -12.48
N TYR A 179 -10.67 2.20 -12.67
CA TYR A 179 -11.13 1.34 -11.59
C TYR A 179 -10.03 1.04 -10.57
N GLY A 180 -8.80 0.78 -11.03
CA GLY A 180 -7.65 0.58 -10.15
C GLY A 180 -7.34 1.79 -9.29
N VAL A 181 -7.30 2.98 -9.90
CA VAL A 181 -7.03 4.24 -9.21
C VAL A 181 -8.14 4.54 -8.22
N THR A 182 -9.41 4.48 -8.61
CA THR A 182 -10.54 4.77 -7.70
C THR A 182 -10.58 3.77 -6.54
N LEU A 183 -10.34 2.48 -6.80
CA LEU A 183 -10.31 1.47 -5.73
C LEU A 183 -9.15 1.69 -4.75
N ILE A 184 -8.01 2.20 -5.22
CA ILE A 184 -6.85 2.47 -4.37
C ILE A 184 -7.00 3.80 -3.61
N TYR A 185 -7.54 4.84 -4.24
CA TYR A 185 -7.54 6.21 -3.69
C TYR A 185 -8.86 6.63 -3.05
N ASP A 186 -10.02 6.18 -3.56
CA ASP A 186 -11.33 6.62 -3.07
C ASP A 186 -11.92 5.64 -2.03
N ASN A 187 -11.62 4.34 -2.13
CA ASN A 187 -12.27 3.31 -1.30
C ASN A 187 -11.46 2.83 -0.10
N LYS A 188 -10.23 3.31 0.10
CA LYS A 188 -9.44 2.96 1.28
C LYS A 188 -9.33 4.17 2.17
N VAL A 189 -10.04 4.13 3.30
CA VAL A 189 -9.65 4.93 4.45
C VAL A 189 -8.18 4.55 4.70
N LYS A 190 -7.28 5.52 4.59
CA LYS A 190 -5.85 5.23 4.65
C LYS A 190 -5.52 4.80 6.07
N GLU A 191 -4.76 3.73 6.22
CA GLU A 191 -4.23 3.28 7.50
C GLU A 191 -3.67 4.45 8.33
N ASP A 192 -4.27 4.71 9.49
CA ASP A 192 -3.82 5.76 10.40
C ASP A 192 -2.71 5.24 11.34
N TRP A 193 -1.52 5.05 10.77
CA TRP A 193 -0.33 4.66 11.54
C TRP A 193 0.08 5.70 12.58
N ARG A 194 -0.33 6.96 12.41
CA ARG A 194 -0.07 8.03 13.38
C ARG A 194 -0.88 7.77 14.65
N LEU A 195 -2.15 7.40 14.51
CA LEU A 195 -3.01 7.03 15.63
C LEU A 195 -2.42 5.84 16.42
N VAL A 196 -1.94 4.82 15.70
CA VAL A 196 -1.29 3.65 16.31
C VAL A 196 -0.03 4.05 17.08
N GLY A 197 0.83 4.87 16.47
CA GLY A 197 2.06 5.35 17.11
C GLY A 197 1.78 6.20 18.35
N ASP A 198 0.82 7.13 18.29
CA ASP A 198 0.40 7.96 19.43
C ASP A 198 -0.22 7.12 20.55
N PHE A 199 -1.03 6.12 20.20
CA PHE A 199 -1.58 5.16 21.15
C PHE A 199 -0.49 4.37 21.87
N LEU A 200 0.50 3.84 21.13
CA LEU A 200 1.62 3.12 21.73
C LEU A 200 2.48 4.06 22.60
N TRP A 201 2.77 5.27 22.14
CA TRP A 201 3.53 6.27 22.91
C TRP A 201 2.92 6.60 24.26
N LYS A 202 1.59 6.61 24.35
CA LYS A 202 0.87 6.94 25.59
C LYS A 202 0.75 5.76 26.57
N ASN A 203 0.80 4.52 26.07
CA ASN A 203 0.38 3.36 26.85
C ASN A 203 1.45 2.28 26.99
N ALA A 204 2.36 2.13 26.03
CA ALA A 204 3.48 1.21 26.13
C ALA A 204 4.54 1.75 27.09
N ARG A 205 5.12 0.87 27.90
CA ARG A 205 6.23 1.20 28.79
C ARG A 205 7.57 0.85 28.13
N PRO A 206 8.69 1.45 28.56
CA PRO A 206 10.01 1.19 27.96
C PRO A 206 10.44 -0.28 27.95
N GLU A 207 9.96 -1.09 28.88
CA GLU A 207 10.22 -2.52 28.98
C GLU A 207 9.30 -3.41 28.12
N ASP A 208 8.24 -2.84 27.54
CA ASP A 208 7.29 -3.58 26.73
C ASP A 208 7.90 -3.90 25.36
N THR A 209 7.62 -5.09 24.85
CA THR A 209 8.01 -5.43 23.47
C THR A 209 6.94 -4.94 22.49
N VAL A 210 7.34 -4.15 21.49
CA VAL A 210 6.47 -3.76 20.37
C VAL A 210 6.88 -4.53 19.12
N ILE A 211 5.97 -5.36 18.63
CA ILE A 211 6.12 -6.22 17.45
C ILE A 211 5.22 -5.65 16.36
N VAL A 212 5.74 -5.50 15.14
CA VAL A 212 4.93 -5.11 13.97
C VAL A 212 5.03 -6.21 12.94
N ILE A 213 3.89 -6.63 12.40
CA ILE A 213 3.84 -7.70 11.40
C ILE A 213 3.73 -7.07 10.00
N ASN A 214 4.81 -7.07 9.22
CA ASN A 214 4.84 -6.52 7.85
C ASN A 214 4.42 -5.04 7.79
N GLY A 215 5.07 -4.21 8.61
CA GLY A 215 4.78 -2.78 8.77
C GLY A 215 5.82 -2.01 9.60
N GLU A 216 6.94 -2.66 9.93
CA GLU A 216 8.01 -2.18 10.80
C GLU A 216 8.52 -0.82 10.34
N GLU A 217 8.81 -0.67 9.04
CA GLU A 217 9.30 0.60 8.47
C GLU A 217 8.28 1.73 8.67
N THR A 218 6.99 1.46 8.50
CA THR A 218 5.93 2.46 8.62
C THR A 218 5.73 2.88 10.07
N LEU A 219 5.64 1.92 11.01
CA LEU A 219 5.44 2.26 12.42
C LEU A 219 6.64 3.01 13.00
N ASN A 220 7.87 2.69 12.56
CA ASN A 220 9.09 3.38 13.01
C ASN A 220 9.06 4.90 12.82
N TRP A 221 8.30 5.41 11.84
CA TRP A 221 8.10 6.85 11.67
C TRP A 221 7.25 7.50 12.77
N TYR A 222 6.35 6.73 13.40
CA TYR A 222 5.37 7.23 14.37
C TYR A 222 5.65 6.76 15.81
N TYR A 223 6.45 5.72 15.98
CA TYR A 223 6.87 5.16 17.27
C TYR A 223 8.34 4.67 17.22
N PRO A 224 9.33 5.58 17.23
CA PRO A 224 10.74 5.22 17.40
C PRO A 224 10.97 4.88 18.88
N PRO A 225 10.96 3.59 19.27
CA PRO A 225 12.04 2.68 18.91
C PRO A 225 11.57 1.28 18.46
N ALA A 226 10.61 1.15 17.52
CA ALA A 226 10.26 -0.16 16.93
C ALA A 226 11.39 -0.71 16.03
N THR A 227 12.60 -0.87 16.56
CA THR A 227 13.88 -1.09 15.85
C THR A 227 14.04 -2.49 15.23
N ALA A 228 12.97 -3.28 15.14
CA ALA A 228 13.05 -4.56 14.44
C ALA A 228 13.34 -4.31 12.95
N LYS A 229 14.27 -5.10 12.41
CA LYS A 229 14.54 -5.06 10.97
C LYS A 229 13.28 -5.50 10.21
N PRO A 230 13.09 -5.07 8.95
CA PRO A 230 12.04 -5.62 8.11
C PRO A 230 12.05 -7.15 8.12
N ASP A 231 10.87 -7.76 8.07
CA ASP A 231 10.65 -9.20 8.01
C ASP A 231 11.08 -9.98 9.28
N THR A 232 11.46 -9.29 10.38
CA THR A 232 11.88 -9.94 11.63
C THR A 232 10.78 -10.84 12.19
N TYR A 233 9.52 -10.42 12.06
CA TYR A 233 8.36 -11.08 12.66
C TYR A 233 7.44 -11.74 11.63
N ASP A 234 7.99 -12.08 10.46
CA ASP A 234 7.22 -12.73 9.39
C ASP A 234 6.82 -14.18 9.70
N LYS A 235 7.44 -14.76 10.72
CA LYS A 235 7.22 -16.14 11.18
C LYS A 235 6.69 -16.16 12.59
N LEU A 236 5.76 -17.10 12.84
CA LEU A 236 5.17 -17.30 14.16
C LEU A 236 6.22 -17.57 15.24
N THR A 237 7.26 -18.35 14.93
CA THR A 237 8.32 -18.66 15.89
C THR A 237 9.06 -17.41 16.37
N ALA A 238 9.33 -16.45 15.49
CA ALA A 238 10.01 -15.21 15.86
C ALA A 238 9.13 -14.33 16.77
N VAL A 239 7.82 -14.32 16.51
CA VAL A 239 6.84 -13.67 17.40
C VAL A 239 6.83 -14.37 18.76
N GLN A 240 6.76 -15.70 18.80
CA GLN A 240 6.78 -16.48 20.03
C GLN A 240 8.04 -16.23 20.86
N ASP A 241 9.21 -16.24 20.23
CA ASP A 241 10.50 -16.01 20.88
C ASP A 241 10.59 -14.61 21.50
N ALA A 242 10.07 -13.58 20.82
CA ALA A 242 10.04 -12.21 21.32
C ALA A 242 9.05 -12.03 22.48
N LEU A 243 7.88 -12.67 22.40
CA LEU A 243 6.88 -12.64 23.48
C LEU A 243 7.36 -13.40 24.73
N ALA A 244 8.14 -14.47 24.56
CA ALA A 244 8.72 -15.20 25.68
C ALA A 244 9.71 -14.35 26.51
N GLN A 245 10.26 -13.28 25.93
CA GLN A 245 11.29 -12.44 26.55
C GLN A 245 10.73 -11.23 27.31
N SER A 246 9.45 -10.90 27.18
CA SER A 246 8.85 -9.74 27.84
C SER A 246 7.61 -10.12 28.64
N ASP A 247 7.33 -9.33 29.68
CA ASP A 247 6.11 -9.49 30.47
C ASP A 247 4.88 -8.93 29.74
N ARG A 248 5.07 -7.90 28.91
CA ARG A 248 3.97 -7.23 28.20
C ARG A 248 4.39 -6.94 26.77
N SER A 249 3.47 -7.12 25.85
CA SER A 249 3.78 -6.99 24.44
C SER A 249 2.61 -6.44 23.64
N TRP A 250 2.97 -5.68 22.61
CA TRP A 250 2.05 -5.00 21.70
C TRP A 250 2.33 -5.50 20.30
N ILE A 251 1.38 -6.21 19.69
CA ILE A 251 1.54 -6.74 18.34
C ILE A 251 0.65 -5.96 17.39
N VAL A 252 1.27 -5.16 16.52
CA VAL A 252 0.58 -4.36 15.51
C VAL A 252 0.36 -5.21 14.25
N TYR A 253 -0.90 -5.39 13.89
CA TYR A 253 -1.38 -6.21 12.80
C TYR A 253 -2.19 -5.36 11.81
N SER A 254 -1.66 -5.18 10.60
CA SER A 254 -2.20 -4.32 9.54
C SER A 254 -2.96 -5.14 8.48
N ILE A 255 -3.50 -4.49 7.45
CA ILE A 255 -4.08 -5.21 6.29
C ILE A 255 -3.03 -5.96 5.49
N PHE A 256 -1.76 -5.64 5.69
CA PHE A 256 -0.66 -6.28 4.98
C PHE A 256 -0.16 -7.54 5.69
N SER A 257 -0.40 -7.66 7.00
CA SER A 257 0.00 -8.83 7.79
C SER A 257 -0.56 -10.16 7.25
N PRO A 258 -1.84 -10.27 6.81
CA PRO A 258 -2.37 -11.49 6.20
C PRO A 258 -1.69 -11.95 4.91
N TYR A 259 -0.95 -11.08 4.20
CA TYR A 259 -0.25 -11.48 2.97
C TYR A 259 1.06 -12.22 3.25
N LEU A 260 1.51 -12.26 4.51
CA LEU A 260 2.62 -13.11 4.90
C LEU A 260 2.18 -14.57 4.95
N PRO A 261 3.08 -15.53 4.62
CA PRO A 261 2.76 -16.95 4.70
C PRO A 261 2.20 -17.43 6.05
N GLU A 262 2.57 -16.76 7.16
CA GLU A 262 2.13 -17.11 8.51
C GLU A 262 1.28 -16.04 9.20
N GLY A 263 0.91 -14.95 8.51
CA GLY A 263 0.16 -13.84 9.13
C GLY A 263 -1.13 -14.30 9.84
N GLU A 264 -1.97 -15.08 9.14
CA GLU A 264 -3.19 -15.62 9.75
C GLU A 264 -2.91 -16.62 10.88
N LYS A 265 -1.81 -17.38 10.82
CA LYS A 265 -1.41 -18.28 11.92
C LYS A 265 -1.04 -17.47 13.17
N ILE A 266 -0.32 -16.36 13.01
CA ILE A 266 0.04 -15.45 14.10
C ILE A 266 -1.22 -14.89 14.75
N LYS A 267 -2.17 -14.42 13.95
CA LYS A 267 -3.47 -13.90 14.43
C LYS A 267 -4.28 -14.91 15.22
N VAL A 268 -4.41 -16.14 14.71
CA VAL A 268 -5.12 -17.23 15.39
C VAL A 268 -4.41 -17.57 16.70
N TRP A 269 -3.09 -17.76 16.65
CA TRP A 269 -2.30 -18.11 17.82
C TRP A 269 -2.38 -17.05 18.92
N LEU A 270 -2.29 -15.75 18.59
CA LEU A 270 -2.45 -14.65 19.57
C LEU A 270 -3.81 -14.72 20.27
N SER A 271 -4.86 -15.05 19.53
CA SER A 271 -6.22 -15.18 20.09
C SER A 271 -6.31 -16.40 21.03
N GLU A 272 -5.68 -17.52 20.68
CA GLU A 272 -5.58 -18.71 21.55
C GLU A 272 -4.76 -18.45 22.82
N GLN A 273 -3.78 -17.54 22.77
CA GLN A 273 -3.02 -17.10 23.94
C GLN A 273 -3.77 -16.07 24.82
N GLY A 274 -5.00 -15.70 24.47
CA GLY A 274 -5.80 -14.75 25.23
C GLY A 274 -5.35 -13.30 25.09
N ALA A 275 -4.63 -12.95 24.02
CA ALA A 275 -4.31 -11.56 23.74
C ALA A 275 -5.58 -10.76 23.43
N ILE A 276 -5.68 -9.54 23.97
CA ILE A 276 -6.83 -8.66 23.76
C ILE A 276 -6.64 -7.88 22.47
N ARG A 277 -7.62 -7.98 21.55
CA ARG A 277 -7.57 -7.30 20.26
C ARG A 277 -8.18 -5.91 20.31
N LEU A 278 -7.36 -4.89 20.09
CA LEU A 278 -7.74 -3.47 20.03
C LEU A 278 -7.76 -3.00 18.58
N VAL A 279 -8.94 -2.72 18.02
CA VAL A 279 -9.06 -2.22 16.64
C VAL A 279 -8.94 -0.70 16.64
N LEU A 280 -7.72 -0.17 16.51
CA LEU A 280 -7.49 1.29 16.52
C LEU A 280 -7.96 1.97 15.24
N HIS A 281 -8.01 1.23 14.14
CA HIS A 281 -8.45 1.69 12.84
C HIS A 281 -9.05 0.51 12.09
N HIS A 282 -10.00 0.72 11.17
CA HIS A 282 -10.70 -0.38 10.46
C HIS A 282 -9.75 -1.45 9.87
N ASP A 283 -8.54 -1.02 9.52
CA ASP A 283 -7.49 -1.78 8.84
C ASP A 283 -6.27 -2.12 9.73
N ILE A 284 -6.22 -1.63 10.97
CA ILE A 284 -5.12 -1.91 11.91
C ILE A 284 -5.65 -2.34 13.27
N ALA A 285 -5.21 -3.50 13.73
CA ALA A 285 -5.44 -3.98 15.08
C ALA A 285 -4.12 -4.03 15.86
N VAL A 286 -4.19 -3.73 17.15
CA VAL A 286 -3.11 -3.95 18.11
C VAL A 286 -3.55 -5.04 19.07
N TYR A 287 -2.79 -6.12 19.14
CA TYR A 287 -3.00 -7.16 20.14
C TYR A 287 -2.18 -6.84 21.36
N TYR A 288 -2.84 -6.73 22.51
CA TYR A 288 -2.19 -6.55 23.81
C TYR A 288 -2.06 -7.91 24.49
N TYR A 289 -0.83 -8.31 24.80
CA TYR A 289 -0.51 -9.60 25.39
C TYR A 289 0.30 -9.41 26.67
N GLY A 290 -0.04 -10.18 27.72
CA GLY A 290 0.73 -10.23 28.96
C GLY A 290 1.15 -11.66 29.28
N ARG A 291 2.44 -11.86 29.55
CA ARG A 291 3.01 -13.14 29.95
C ARG A 291 2.50 -13.49 31.34
N ASN A 292 1.73 -14.58 31.45
CA ASN A 292 1.04 -15.04 32.66
C ASN A 292 -0.13 -14.15 33.13
N ALA A 293 -0.59 -13.19 32.33
CA ALA A 293 -1.80 -12.44 32.63
C ALA A 293 -3.01 -13.14 31.99
N ASP A 294 -4.10 -13.28 32.74
CA ASP A 294 -5.36 -13.73 32.16
C ASP A 294 -6.08 -12.57 31.43
N PRO A 295 -7.06 -12.87 30.55
CA PRO A 295 -7.79 -11.83 29.82
C PRO A 295 -8.49 -10.80 30.72
N VAL A 296 -8.92 -11.17 31.93
CA VAL A 296 -9.59 -10.27 32.86
C VAL A 296 -8.60 -9.23 33.40
N GLN A 297 -7.40 -9.66 33.75
CA GLN A 297 -6.31 -8.77 34.18
C GLN A 297 -5.91 -7.80 33.05
N LEU A 298 -5.74 -8.31 31.82
CA LEU A 298 -5.41 -7.46 30.67
C LEU A 298 -6.49 -6.41 30.40
N LEU A 299 -7.77 -6.80 30.48
CA LEU A 299 -8.89 -5.86 30.30
C LEU A 299 -8.94 -4.80 31.41
N ALA A 300 -8.61 -5.16 32.66
CA ALA A 300 -8.53 -4.21 33.76
C ALA A 300 -7.37 -3.21 33.57
N GLU A 301 -6.23 -3.64 33.03
CA GLU A 301 -5.13 -2.74 32.66
C GLU A 301 -5.53 -1.80 31.52
N ILE A 302 -6.21 -2.31 30.49
CA ILE A 302 -6.66 -1.51 29.35
C ILE A 302 -7.62 -0.38 29.75
N GLN A 303 -8.42 -0.56 30.80
CA GLN A 303 -9.29 0.51 31.33
C GLN A 303 -8.52 1.74 31.82
N GLN A 304 -7.21 1.60 32.09
CA GLN A 304 -6.34 2.69 32.51
C GLN A 304 -5.62 3.36 31.33
N PHE A 305 -5.77 2.82 30.12
CA PHE A 305 -5.11 3.35 28.94
C PHE A 305 -5.74 4.68 28.49
N ALA A 306 -4.91 5.55 27.93
CA ALA A 306 -5.35 6.71 27.20
C ALA A 306 -5.87 6.27 25.82
N LEU A 307 -7.13 5.86 25.77
CA LEU A 307 -7.79 5.40 24.54
C LEU A 307 -8.09 6.59 23.61
N PRO A 308 -7.76 6.51 22.31
CA PRO A 308 -8.23 7.50 21.35
C PRO A 308 -9.75 7.46 21.21
N VAL A 309 -10.32 8.58 20.78
CA VAL A 309 -11.75 8.67 20.42
C VAL A 309 -11.93 8.04 19.05
N ASP A 310 -12.08 6.71 19.03
CA ASP A 310 -12.33 5.93 17.84
C ASP A 310 -13.45 4.90 18.09
N PRO A 311 -14.53 4.93 17.28
CA PRO A 311 -15.68 4.06 17.51
C PRO A 311 -15.36 2.58 17.23
N ALA A 312 -14.44 2.26 16.31
CA ALA A 312 -14.04 0.88 16.05
C ALA A 312 -13.26 0.29 17.23
N LEU A 313 -12.43 1.12 17.88
CA LEU A 313 -11.74 0.74 19.11
C LEU A 313 -12.74 0.41 20.22
N TYR A 314 -13.68 1.30 20.49
CA TYR A 314 -14.70 1.07 21.52
C TYR A 314 -15.54 -0.18 21.21
N ALA A 315 -15.98 -0.37 19.95
CA ALA A 315 -16.69 -1.58 19.55
C ALA A 315 -15.83 -2.85 19.72
N SER A 316 -14.52 -2.78 19.47
CA SER A 316 -13.62 -3.92 19.73
C SER A 316 -13.52 -4.24 21.22
N LEU A 317 -13.33 -3.23 22.08
CA LEU A 317 -13.30 -3.41 23.53
C LEU A 317 -14.61 -3.96 24.08
N ALA A 318 -15.76 -3.53 23.53
CA ALA A 318 -17.05 -4.09 23.90
C ALA A 318 -17.14 -5.59 23.61
N ARG A 319 -16.61 -6.04 22.45
CA ARG A 319 -16.57 -7.46 22.09
C ARG A 319 -15.65 -8.27 22.99
N GLU A 320 -14.48 -7.74 23.34
CA GLU A 320 -13.55 -8.39 24.26
C GLU A 320 -14.12 -8.49 25.68
N ASN A 321 -14.98 -7.53 26.09
CA ASN A 321 -15.65 -7.52 27.39
C ASN A 321 -17.01 -8.26 27.43
N ARG A 322 -17.35 -9.12 26.45
CA ARG A 322 -18.68 -9.79 26.41
C ARG A 322 -19.05 -10.58 27.67
N GLN A 323 -18.05 -11.08 28.42
CA GLN A 323 -18.26 -11.77 29.68
C GLN A 323 -18.62 -10.83 30.84
N ASN A 324 -18.41 -9.52 30.67
CA ASN A 324 -18.82 -8.46 31.58
C ASN A 324 -19.80 -7.50 30.86
N PRO A 325 -21.11 -7.83 30.80
CA PRO A 325 -22.09 -7.10 30.00
C PRO A 325 -22.20 -5.60 30.34
N ALA A 326 -21.89 -5.21 31.59
CA ALA A 326 -21.91 -3.81 32.01
C ALA A 326 -20.81 -3.00 31.30
N VAL A 327 -19.57 -3.51 31.30
CA VAL A 327 -18.43 -2.86 30.64
C VAL A 327 -18.61 -2.92 29.11
N ALA A 328 -19.06 -4.05 28.59
CA ALA A 328 -19.33 -4.18 27.16
C ALA A 328 -20.40 -3.19 26.67
N ARG A 329 -21.47 -3.00 27.44
CA ARG A 329 -22.51 -2.00 27.16
C ARG A 329 -21.92 -0.59 27.12
N GLN A 330 -21.14 -0.20 28.12
CA GLN A 330 -20.52 1.13 28.19
C GLN A 330 -19.67 1.41 26.94
N TYR A 331 -18.86 0.45 26.50
CA TYR A 331 -18.05 0.62 25.29
C TYR A 331 -18.89 0.67 24.00
N TYR A 332 -19.96 -0.12 23.87
CA TYR A 332 -20.85 0.03 22.71
C TYR A 332 -21.58 1.38 22.70
N GLU A 333 -21.98 1.90 23.85
CA GLU A 333 -22.58 3.23 23.95
C GLU A 333 -21.60 4.31 23.47
N LEU A 334 -20.33 4.25 23.89
CA LEU A 334 -19.28 5.13 23.38
C LEU A 334 -19.05 4.96 21.87
N ALA A 335 -19.10 3.73 21.36
CA ALA A 335 -18.98 3.46 19.92
C ALA A 335 -20.14 4.07 19.12
N ILE A 336 -21.38 3.98 19.64
CA ILE A 336 -22.59 4.55 19.04
C ILE A 336 -22.55 6.08 19.05
N GLU A 337 -22.09 6.68 20.16
CA GLU A 337 -21.94 8.13 20.31
C GLU A 337 -20.94 8.71 19.31
N ASN A 338 -19.82 8.01 19.10
CA ASN A 338 -18.73 8.45 18.23
C ASN A 338 -18.78 7.87 16.81
N ALA A 339 -19.88 7.21 16.42
CA ALA A 339 -20.02 6.63 15.09
C ALA A 339 -20.02 7.72 13.99
N PRO A 340 -19.30 7.53 12.88
CA PRO A 340 -19.13 8.55 11.83
C PRO A 340 -20.40 8.80 11.03
N ASP A 341 -21.30 7.81 10.95
CA ASP A 341 -22.55 7.88 10.21
C ASP A 341 -23.64 6.99 10.85
N ASP A 342 -24.85 7.08 10.32
CA ASP A 342 -26.02 6.36 10.85
C ASP A 342 -25.96 4.84 10.58
N GLU A 343 -25.24 4.40 9.55
CA GLU A 343 -25.10 2.98 9.20
C GLU A 343 -24.23 2.26 10.24
N VAL A 344 -23.03 2.80 10.50
CA VAL A 344 -22.12 2.30 11.55
C VAL A 344 -22.79 2.38 12.93
N ARG A 345 -23.54 3.46 13.20
CA ARG A 345 -24.30 3.60 14.44
C ARG A 345 -25.36 2.50 14.59
N ALA A 346 -26.08 2.17 13.52
CA ALA A 346 -27.08 1.12 13.53
C ALA A 346 -26.44 -0.26 13.77
N GLU A 347 -25.28 -0.54 13.17
CA GLU A 347 -24.53 -1.78 13.41
C GLU A 347 -24.21 -1.96 14.90
N TYR A 348 -23.68 -0.92 15.56
CA TYR A 348 -23.33 -1.01 16.98
C TYR A 348 -24.55 -1.10 17.90
N LYS A 349 -25.69 -0.50 17.54
CA LYS A 349 -26.95 -0.68 18.27
C LYS A 349 -27.40 -2.13 18.24
N VAL A 350 -27.38 -2.78 17.08
CA VAL A 350 -27.71 -4.20 16.95
C VAL A 350 -26.76 -5.06 17.80
N ALA A 351 -25.46 -4.74 17.77
CA ALA A 351 -24.46 -5.44 18.57
C ALA A 351 -24.66 -5.26 20.09
N LEU A 352 -25.11 -4.07 20.52
CA LEU A 352 -25.46 -3.77 21.91
C LEU A 352 -26.75 -4.50 22.36
N GLU A 353 -27.77 -4.53 21.50
CA GLU A 353 -29.02 -5.25 21.76
C GLU A 353 -28.75 -6.75 21.92
N ALA A 354 -27.84 -7.32 21.13
CA ALA A 354 -27.43 -8.71 21.22
C ALA A 354 -26.69 -9.08 22.53
N LEU A 355 -26.28 -8.10 23.35
CA LEU A 355 -25.75 -8.38 24.71
C LEU A 355 -26.86 -8.62 25.75
N GLN A 356 -28.11 -8.30 25.43
CA GLN A 356 -29.24 -8.51 26.35
C GLN A 356 -29.69 -9.98 26.25
N PRO A 357 -29.73 -10.72 27.37
CA PRO A 357 -30.10 -12.13 27.38
C PRO A 357 -31.57 -12.40 27.05
#